data_AF-A0A9N9QJN1-F1
#
_entry.id   AF-A0A9N9QJN1-F1
#
_cell.length_a   1.000
_cell.length_b   1.000
_cell.length_c   1.000
_cell.angle_alpha   90.00
_cell.angle_beta   90.00
_cell.angle_gamma   90.00
#
_symmetry.space_group_name_H-M   'P 1'
#
loop_
_entity.id
_entity.type
_entity.pdbx_description
1 polymer ?
#
loop_
_entity_poly.entity_id
_entity_poly.type
_entity_poly.pdbx_seq_one_letter_code
_entity_poly.pdbx_strand_id
1 'polypeptide(L)'
;MCDQLLKFLSGEKNIRECSAEELKELPIDFFLKYVDSSTLLHIWGLLPVEHRQEFELQIKLPCFIHYNRPDWRTHVDGPPSSQKTCTFCIKAFAN
;
A
#
# COMPACT_ATOMS: atom_id res chain seq x y z
N MET A 1 -6.38 20.16 11.83
CA MET A 1 -5.65 18.88 11.75
C MET A 1 -6.45 17.87 12.57
N CYS A 2 -6.92 16.77 11.97
CA CYS A 2 -7.82 15.83 12.66
C CYS A 2 -7.11 15.12 13.83
N ASP A 3 -7.82 14.94 14.95
CA ASP A 3 -7.32 14.34 16.21
C ASP A 3 -6.68 12.95 16.02
N GLN A 4 -7.21 12.15 15.10
CA GLN A 4 -6.63 10.84 14.73
C GLN A 4 -5.24 10.95 14.12
N LEU A 5 -4.99 11.94 13.27
CA LEU A 5 -3.73 12.12 12.55
C LEU A 5 -2.59 12.39 13.53
N LEU A 6 -2.87 13.16 14.59
CA LEU A 6 -1.92 13.42 15.68
C LEU A 6 -1.54 12.15 16.44
N LYS A 7 -2.50 11.26 16.73
CA LYS A 7 -2.25 9.99 17.45
C LYS A 7 -1.34 9.03 16.67
N PHE A 8 -1.42 9.06 15.33
CA PHE A 8 -0.49 8.28 14.51
C PHE A 8 0.90 8.90 14.46
N LEU A 9 0.97 10.24 14.35
CA LEU A 9 2.25 10.95 14.30
C LEU A 9 2.98 10.95 15.66
N SER A 10 2.25 10.88 16.78
CA SER A 10 2.83 10.75 18.12
C SER A 10 3.22 9.31 18.48
N GLY A 11 2.86 8.33 17.64
CA GLY A 11 3.11 6.91 17.89
C GLY A 11 2.20 6.27 18.95
N GLU A 12 1.21 7.02 19.46
CA GLU A 12 0.20 6.49 20.39
C GLU A 12 -0.68 5.42 19.75
N LYS A 13 -0.80 5.45 18.42
CA LYS A 13 -1.61 4.49 17.66
C LYS A 13 -0.81 3.81 16.58
N ASN A 14 -0.83 2.48 16.60
CA ASN A 14 -0.22 1.66 15.57
C ASN A 14 -1.18 1.53 14.37
N ILE A 15 -0.77 2.05 13.22
CA ILE A 15 -1.54 1.98 11.96
C ILE A 15 -1.86 0.53 11.53
N ARG A 16 -1.04 -0.46 11.93
CA ARG A 16 -1.26 -1.88 11.62
C ARG A 16 -2.45 -2.49 12.35
N GLU A 17 -2.88 -1.86 13.43
CA GLU A 17 -3.97 -2.36 14.28
C GLU A 17 -5.30 -1.64 13.98
N CYS A 18 -5.32 -0.77 12.97
CA CYS A 18 -6.50 -0.01 12.60
C CYS A 18 -7.52 -0.83 11.83
N SER A 19 -8.81 -0.54 12.08
CA SER A 19 -9.90 -1.06 11.27
C SER A 19 -10.03 -0.31 9.94
N ALA A 20 -10.77 -0.88 9.00
CA ALA A 20 -11.03 -0.24 7.70
C ALA A 20 -11.72 1.13 7.84
N GLU A 21 -12.62 1.27 8.81
CA GLU A 21 -13.32 2.53 9.11
C GLU A 21 -12.34 3.60 9.59
N GLU A 22 -11.39 3.24 10.44
CA GLU A 22 -10.40 4.18 10.95
C GLU A 22 -9.39 4.61 9.87
N LEU A 23 -9.02 3.69 8.98
CA LEU A 23 -8.16 3.98 7.84
C LEU A 23 -8.84 4.86 6.80
N LYS A 24 -10.17 4.76 6.66
CA LYS A 24 -10.97 5.58 5.75
C LYS A 24 -10.97 7.07 6.11
N GLU A 25 -10.89 7.39 7.40
CA GLU A 25 -10.84 8.78 7.88
C GLU A 25 -9.49 9.46 7.60
N LEU A 26 -8.46 8.69 7.22
CA LEU A 26 -7.13 9.22 6.95
C LEU A 26 -6.99 9.71 5.49
N PRO A 27 -6.42 10.90 5.27
CA PRO A 27 -6.19 11.42 3.93
C PRO A 27 -5.12 10.60 3.22
N ILE A 28 -5.21 10.52 1.90
CA ILE A 28 -4.26 9.76 1.08
C ILE A 28 -2.81 10.20 1.27
N ASP A 29 -2.61 11.50 1.43
CA ASP A 29 -1.33 12.16 1.74
C ASP A 29 -0.64 11.58 2.98
N PHE A 30 -1.42 11.10 3.97
CA PHE A 30 -0.86 10.49 5.17
C PHE A 30 -0.11 9.20 4.83
N PHE A 31 -0.71 8.33 4.02
CA PHE A 31 -0.11 7.07 3.59
C PHE A 31 1.11 7.31 2.68
N LEU A 32 1.05 8.33 1.84
CA LEU A 32 2.17 8.71 0.97
C LEU A 32 3.37 9.23 1.77
N LYS A 33 3.15 10.02 2.82
CA LYS A 33 4.23 10.70 3.55
C LYS A 33 4.74 9.91 4.76
N TYR A 34 3.88 9.21 5.48
CA TYR A 34 4.20 8.71 6.83
C TYR A 34 4.15 7.19 6.97
N VAL A 35 3.64 6.46 5.98
CA VAL A 35 3.54 5.00 6.03
C VAL A 35 4.63 4.37 5.16
N ASP A 36 5.44 3.49 5.76
CA ASP A 36 6.46 2.72 5.06
C ASP A 36 5.85 1.60 4.21
N SER A 37 6.61 1.13 3.21
CA SER A 37 6.16 0.11 2.26
C SER A 37 5.71 -1.21 2.90
N SER A 38 6.35 -1.65 3.99
CA SER A 38 5.97 -2.90 4.67
C SER A 38 4.66 -2.74 5.41
N THR A 39 4.47 -1.59 6.06
CA THR A 39 3.23 -1.28 6.78
C THR A 39 2.08 -1.03 5.83
N LEU A 40 2.33 -0.32 4.72
CA LEU A 40 1.34 -0.10 3.66
C LEU A 40 0.84 -1.42 3.08
N LEU A 41 1.75 -2.37 2.85
CA LEU A 41 1.39 -3.71 2.39
C LEU A 41 0.49 -4.45 3.40
N HIS A 42 0.76 -4.31 4.69
CA HIS A 42 -0.02 -4.98 5.75
C HIS A 42 -1.47 -4.51 5.79
N ILE A 43 -1.69 -3.19 5.63
CA ILE A 43 -3.02 -2.58 5.73
C ILE A 43 -3.73 -2.47 4.38
N TRP A 44 -3.10 -2.91 3.28
CA TRP A 44 -3.57 -2.65 1.92
C TRP A 44 -5.01 -3.11 1.67
N GLY A 45 -5.38 -4.32 2.09
CA GLY A 45 -6.74 -4.87 1.93
C GLY A 45 -7.83 -4.04 2.62
N LEU A 46 -7.46 -3.35 3.70
CA LEU A 46 -8.35 -2.53 4.53
C LEU A 46 -8.50 -1.09 4.01
N LEU A 47 -7.65 -0.66 3.06
CA LEU A 47 -7.73 0.69 2.52
C LEU A 47 -8.97 0.88 1.63
N PRO A 48 -9.57 2.09 1.62
CA PRO A 48 -10.62 2.43 0.68
C PRO A 48 -10.21 2.15 -0.77
N VAL A 49 -11.18 1.82 -1.62
CA VAL A 49 -10.93 1.49 -3.04
C VAL A 49 -10.27 2.68 -3.75
N GLU A 50 -10.66 3.89 -3.39
CA GLU A 50 -10.13 5.14 -3.94
C GLU A 50 -8.62 5.26 -3.66
N HIS A 51 -8.19 4.99 -2.43
CA HIS A 51 -6.77 5.01 -2.06
C HIS A 51 -6.00 3.88 -2.75
N ARG A 52 -6.61 2.71 -2.93
CA ARG A 52 -5.98 1.59 -3.66
C ARG A 52 -5.82 1.85 -5.15
N GLN A 53 -6.63 2.74 -5.73
CA GLN A 53 -6.53 3.16 -7.13
C GLN A 53 -5.46 4.24 -7.36
N GLU A 54 -4.96 4.87 -6.30
CA GLU A 54 -3.93 5.90 -6.41
C GLU A 54 -2.58 5.32 -6.83
N PHE A 55 -2.04 5.84 -7.92
CA PHE A 55 -0.81 5.35 -8.54
C PHE A 55 0.39 5.51 -7.60
N GLU A 56 0.50 6.66 -6.94
CA GLU A 56 1.61 6.96 -6.03
C GLU A 56 1.65 6.02 -4.81
N LEU A 57 0.49 5.53 -4.34
CA LEU A 57 0.45 4.52 -3.29
C LEU A 57 0.82 3.13 -3.81
N GLN A 58 0.33 2.78 -4.99
CA GLN A 58 0.62 1.50 -5.61
C GLN A 58 2.13 1.30 -5.82
N ILE A 59 2.85 2.31 -6.30
CA ILE A 59 4.31 2.20 -6.55
C ILE A 59 5.15 2.08 -5.26
N LYS A 60 4.60 2.43 -4.09
CA LYS A 60 5.26 2.24 -2.79
C LYS A 60 5.19 0.79 -2.32
N LEU A 61 4.30 -0.05 -2.85
CA LEU A 61 4.16 -1.43 -2.42
C LEU A 61 5.35 -2.29 -2.91
N PRO A 62 5.97 -3.08 -2.01
CA PRO A 62 7.13 -3.89 -2.37
C PRO A 62 6.78 -4.99 -3.39
N CYS A 63 5.51 -5.41 -3.44
CA CYS A 63 5.00 -6.41 -4.37
C CYS A 63 4.02 -5.87 -5.43
N PHE A 64 4.09 -4.57 -5.77
CA PHE A 64 3.55 -4.06 -7.05
C PHE A 64 4.14 -4.76 -8.30
N ILE A 65 5.09 -5.65 -8.07
CA ILE A 65 6.04 -6.23 -9.01
C ILE A 65 5.63 -7.70 -9.16
N HIS A 66 4.97 -8.03 -10.24
CA HIS A 66 5.52 -7.90 -11.59
C HIS A 66 4.61 -7.15 -12.59
N TYR A 67 5.02 -5.97 -13.07
CA TYR A 67 4.68 -5.46 -14.41
C TYR A 67 3.35 -4.73 -14.66
N ASN A 68 3.07 -3.66 -13.90
CA ASN A 68 2.48 -2.46 -14.51
C ASN A 68 3.57 -1.47 -14.98
N ARG A 69 4.69 -1.99 -15.48
CA ARG A 69 5.60 -1.19 -16.31
C ARG A 69 5.23 -1.46 -17.77
N PRO A 70 5.02 -0.45 -18.60
CA PRO A 70 4.85 -0.66 -20.02
C PRO A 70 6.11 -1.33 -20.59
N ASP A 71 5.92 -2.33 -21.46
CA ASP A 71 6.93 -3.32 -21.88
C ASP A 71 8.25 -2.72 -22.38
N TRP A 72 8.26 -1.46 -22.81
CA TRP A 72 9.42 -0.75 -23.37
C TRP A 72 10.55 -0.41 -22.37
N ARG A 73 10.40 -0.72 -21.07
CA ARG A 73 11.48 -0.59 -20.06
C ARG A 73 12.10 -1.91 -19.63
N THR A 74 11.84 -2.98 -20.38
CA THR A 74 12.38 -4.30 -20.09
C THR A 74 13.59 -4.54 -20.99
N HIS A 75 14.73 -4.89 -20.40
CA HIS A 75 15.96 -5.19 -21.14
C HIS A 75 15.76 -6.41 -22.06
N VAL A 76 16.69 -6.65 -22.99
CA VAL A 76 16.64 -7.68 -24.05
C VAL A 76 16.31 -9.11 -23.54
N ASP A 77 16.59 -9.43 -22.28
CA ASP A 77 16.22 -10.72 -21.64
C ASP A 77 14.81 -10.74 -21.01
N GLY A 78 14.03 -9.69 -21.26
CA GLY A 78 12.69 -9.49 -20.72
C GLY A 78 12.69 -9.29 -19.22
N PRO A 79 11.54 -8.91 -18.65
CA PRO A 79 11.40 -8.95 -17.22
C PRO A 79 10.91 -10.31 -16.72
N PRO A 80 11.10 -10.61 -15.42
CA PRO A 80 10.43 -11.76 -14.84
C PRO A 80 8.90 -11.63 -14.98
N SER A 81 8.28 -12.67 -15.55
CA SER A 81 6.85 -12.75 -15.87
C SER A 81 5.99 -12.78 -14.62
N SER A 82 4.77 -12.23 -14.69
CA SER A 82 3.99 -11.93 -13.49
C SER A 82 3.72 -13.10 -12.54
N GLN A 83 4.18 -13.00 -11.29
CA GLN A 83 3.98 -14.05 -10.29
C GLN A 83 2.64 -13.82 -9.60
N LYS A 84 1.59 -14.53 -10.06
CA LYS A 84 0.26 -14.62 -9.43
C LYS A 84 0.29 -15.14 -7.98
N THR A 85 1.45 -15.58 -7.49
CA THR A 85 1.62 -16.37 -6.26
C THR A 85 2.50 -15.68 -5.21
N CYS A 86 2.68 -14.36 -5.27
CA CYS A 86 3.40 -13.65 -4.22
C CYS A 86 2.66 -13.77 -2.87
N THR A 87 3.23 -14.50 -1.91
CA THR A 87 2.62 -14.79 -0.61
C THR A 87 2.29 -13.52 0.18
N PHE A 88 3.08 -12.45 0.01
CA PHE A 88 2.85 -11.17 0.65
C PHE A 88 1.64 -10.44 0.07
N CYS A 89 1.53 -10.43 -1.26
CA CYS A 89 0.38 -9.85 -1.94
C CYS A 89 -0.91 -10.67 -1.68
N ILE A 90 -0.83 -12.00 -1.65
CA ILE A 90 -1.97 -12.86 -1.28
C ILE A 90 -2.47 -12.51 0.13
N LYS A 91 -1.57 -12.39 1.11
CA LYS A 91 -1.93 -12.01 2.48
C LYS A 91 -2.55 -10.62 2.55
N ALA A 92 -2.05 -9.67 1.78
CA ALA A 92 -2.55 -8.31 1.73
C ALA A 92 -3.97 -8.18 1.16
N PHE A 93 -4.38 -9.10 0.27
CA PHE A 93 -5.73 -9.15 -0.32
C PHE A 93 -6.70 -10.12 0.39
N ALA A 94 -6.23 -10.91 1.36
CA ALA A 94 -7.04 -11.88 2.09
C ALA A 94 -7.79 -11.28 3.31
N ASN A 95 -7.41 -10.07 3.71
CA ASN A 95 -8.08 -9.26 4.73
C ASN A 95 -8.92 -8.18 4.06
#